data_AF-A0A7S3GUS3-F1
#
_entry.id   AF-A0A7S3GUS3-F1
#
_cell.length_a   1.000
_cell.length_b   1.000
_cell.length_c   1.000
_cell.angle_alpha   90.00
_cell.angle_beta   90.00
_cell.angle_gamma   90.00
#
_symmetry.space_group_name_H-M   'P 1'
#
loop_
_entity.id
_entity.type
_entity.pdbx_description
1 polymer ?
#
loop_
_entity_poly.entity_id
_entity_poly.type
_entity_poly.pdbx_seq_one_letter_code
_entity_poly.pdbx_strand_id
1 'polypeptide(L)'
;HREGLAMKYHLHEVLDIGMYSVKHLSWEVHEIEKPGTWHTTVGHSNSFAPARYHFDLDLLYKDLAAYGHDPHTHYYLGVTHEAYASKVRPQLGVQHAEVQYHAGLAAKYLELRATAHYKDEFPDQRWAVMLQLGIVHTTYKPDYQRAVHWLSMCRDYNPQQLECSLALCQAHVNANQLDKALAELHTV
;
A
#
# COMPACT_ATOMS: atom_id res chain seq x y z
N HIS A 1 -17.60 14.88 -10.32
CA HIS A 1 -16.35 15.61 -10.58
C HIS A 1 -16.12 16.67 -9.50
N ARG A 2 -14.99 16.64 -8.77
CA ARG A 2 -14.54 17.70 -7.86
C ARG A 2 -13.37 18.45 -8.53
N GLU A 3 -13.27 19.75 -8.32
CA GLU A 3 -12.18 20.56 -8.85
C GLU A 3 -10.82 20.08 -8.29
N GLY A 4 -9.80 19.96 -9.15
CA GLY A 4 -8.46 19.45 -8.78
C GLY A 4 -8.29 17.92 -8.77
N LEU A 5 -9.31 17.17 -9.19
CA LEU A 5 -9.34 15.71 -9.17
C LEU A 5 -9.18 15.17 -10.61
N ALA A 6 -7.99 14.66 -10.95
CA ALA A 6 -7.76 13.94 -12.21
C ALA A 6 -8.03 12.45 -11.99
N MET A 7 -9.17 11.96 -12.51
CA MET A 7 -9.49 10.53 -12.55
C MET A 7 -9.22 10.00 -13.95
N LYS A 8 -8.49 8.89 -14.04
CA LYS A 8 -8.27 8.17 -15.30
C LYS A 8 -9.41 7.17 -15.47
N TYR A 9 -10.43 7.56 -16.20
CA TYR A 9 -11.51 6.65 -16.57
C TYR A 9 -11.02 5.72 -17.68
N HIS A 10 -11.19 4.41 -17.49
CA HIS A 10 -11.03 3.45 -18.57
C HIS A 10 -12.41 3.22 -19.19
N LEU A 11 -12.66 3.88 -20.31
CA LEU A 11 -13.89 3.69 -21.07
C LEU A 11 -13.87 2.28 -21.69
N HIS A 12 -14.86 1.45 -21.36
CA HIS A 12 -15.07 0.17 -22.02
C HIS A 12 -16.31 0.29 -22.91
N GLU A 13 -16.10 0.34 -24.23
CA GLU A 13 -17.18 0.35 -25.21
C GLU A 13 -17.59 -1.09 -25.52
N VAL A 14 -18.85 -1.45 -25.26
CA VAL A 14 -19.41 -2.76 -25.63
C VAL A 14 -20.40 -2.55 -26.77
N LEU A 15 -20.08 -3.09 -27.94
CA LEU A 15 -20.97 -3.07 -29.11
C LEU A 15 -21.79 -4.37 -29.14
N ASP A 16 -23.06 -4.30 -28.74
CA ASP A 16 -24.03 -5.38 -28.95
C ASP A 16 -24.71 -5.19 -30.31
N ILE A 17 -24.31 -6.02 -31.27
CA ILE A 17 -24.88 -6.07 -32.62
C ILE A 17 -25.60 -7.40 -32.78
N GLY A 18 -26.87 -7.43 -32.34
CA GLY A 18 -27.82 -8.45 -32.75
C GLY A 18 -28.06 -8.49 -34.28
N MET A 19 -29.03 -9.29 -34.73
CA MET A 19 -29.25 -9.51 -36.18
C MET A 19 -29.60 -8.23 -36.96
N TYR A 20 -28.88 -8.07 -38.08
CA TYR A 20 -28.83 -6.99 -39.06
C TYR A 20 -30.15 -6.25 -39.34
N SER A 21 -30.45 -5.23 -38.54
CA SER A 21 -31.35 -4.13 -38.91
C SER A 21 -30.74 -2.83 -38.40
N VAL A 22 -30.68 -1.79 -39.25
CA VAL A 22 -30.17 -0.48 -38.87
C VAL A 22 -31.14 0.12 -37.85
N LYS A 23 -30.77 0.09 -36.57
CA LYS A 23 -31.48 0.79 -35.50
C LYS A 23 -30.74 2.09 -35.20
N HIS A 24 -31.47 3.21 -35.13
CA HIS A 24 -30.97 4.40 -34.47
C HIS A 24 -30.84 4.08 -32.98
N LEU A 25 -29.60 3.86 -32.53
CA LEU A 25 -29.29 3.64 -31.12
C LEU A 25 -29.02 5.02 -30.49
N SER A 26 -29.78 5.35 -29.45
CA SER A 26 -29.42 6.44 -28.53
C SER A 26 -28.23 5.97 -27.69
N TRP A 27 -27.10 6.65 -27.85
CA TRP A 27 -25.94 6.41 -27.02
C TRP A 27 -26.24 6.87 -25.59
N GLU A 28 -26.27 5.92 -24.66
CA GLU A 28 -26.27 6.22 -23.23
C GLU A 28 -24.87 5.97 -22.68
N VAL A 29 -24.25 7.03 -22.16
CA VAL A 29 -22.97 6.89 -21.45
C VAL A 29 -23.30 6.44 -20.04
N HIS A 30 -22.95 5.19 -19.73
CA HIS A 30 -22.98 4.66 -18.38
C HIS A 30 -21.56 4.71 -17.81
N GLU A 31 -21.39 5.38 -16.66
CA GLU A 31 -20.18 5.21 -15.87
C GLU A 31 -20.20 3.81 -15.26
N ILE A 32 -19.58 2.84 -15.95
CA ILE A 32 -19.44 1.49 -15.43
C ILE A 32 -18.21 1.46 -14.55
N GLU A 33 -18.43 1.55 -13.23
CA GLU A 33 -17.42 1.29 -12.21
C GLU A 33 -16.95 -0.16 -12.39
N LYS A 34 -15.76 -0.37 -12.96
CA LYS A 34 -15.22 -1.73 -13.11
C LYS A 34 -14.83 -2.23 -11.71
N PRO A 35 -15.39 -3.37 -11.26
CA PRO A 35 -14.93 -4.01 -10.03
C PRO A 35 -13.42 -4.21 -10.10
N GLY A 36 -12.68 -3.74 -9.11
CA GLY A 36 -11.24 -3.91 -9.12
C GLY A 36 -10.41 -2.81 -9.82
N THR A 37 -10.94 -1.64 -10.21
CA THR A 37 -10.12 -0.59 -10.88
C THR A 37 -9.69 0.60 -10.02
N TRP A 38 -10.15 0.74 -8.78
CA TRP A 38 -9.80 1.90 -7.93
C TRP A 38 -8.30 1.99 -7.60
N HIS A 39 -7.63 0.85 -7.55
CA HIS A 39 -6.19 0.61 -7.40
C HIS A 39 -5.30 1.48 -8.31
N THR A 40 -5.76 1.83 -9.52
CA THR A 40 -4.95 2.64 -10.45
C THR A 40 -4.99 4.14 -10.15
N THR A 41 -5.88 4.57 -9.26
CA THR A 41 -6.05 5.99 -8.88
C THR A 41 -5.75 6.28 -7.41
N VAL A 42 -5.55 5.24 -6.59
CA VAL A 42 -5.42 5.32 -5.14
C VAL A 42 -4.05 4.78 -4.69
N GLY A 43 -3.39 5.43 -3.73
CA GLY A 43 -2.22 4.86 -3.03
C GLY A 43 -0.86 5.00 -3.70
N HIS A 44 -0.73 5.71 -4.82
CA HIS A 44 0.55 5.86 -5.54
C HIS A 44 1.42 7.05 -5.08
N SER A 45 1.42 7.42 -3.79
CA SER A 45 2.30 8.46 -3.20
C SER A 45 2.29 9.85 -3.87
N ASN A 46 1.46 10.05 -4.90
CA ASN A 46 1.36 11.26 -5.72
C ASN A 46 0.28 12.23 -5.20
N SER A 47 -0.40 11.87 -4.12
CA SER A 47 -1.34 12.75 -3.43
C SER A 47 -0.57 13.70 -2.52
N PHE A 48 -0.63 14.99 -2.84
CA PHE A 48 0.12 16.05 -2.15
C PHE A 48 -0.54 16.57 -0.86
N ALA A 49 -1.83 16.27 -0.62
CA ALA A 49 -2.60 16.80 0.51
C ALA A 49 -3.16 15.71 1.44
N PRO A 50 -3.09 15.87 2.78
CA PRO A 50 -3.70 14.94 3.76
C PRO A 50 -5.19 14.66 3.50
N ALA A 51 -5.95 15.66 3.07
CA ALA A 51 -7.37 15.51 2.76
C ALA A 51 -7.66 14.50 1.62
N ARG A 52 -6.71 14.33 0.68
CA ARG A 52 -6.87 13.37 -0.41
C ARG A 52 -6.71 11.93 0.08
N TYR A 53 -5.84 11.69 1.05
CA TYR A 53 -5.68 10.37 1.65
C TYR A 53 -6.94 9.92 2.41
N HIS A 54 -7.69 10.83 3.05
CA HIS A 54 -8.99 10.46 3.65
C HIS A 54 -9.98 9.96 2.60
N PHE A 55 -10.10 10.68 1.48
CA PHE A 55 -10.93 10.24 0.36
C PHE A 55 -10.48 8.88 -0.21
N ASP A 56 -9.18 8.69 -0.37
CA ASP A 56 -8.58 7.44 -0.83
C ASP A 56 -8.87 6.28 0.15
N LEU A 57 -8.76 6.53 1.46
CA LEU A 57 -9.09 5.56 2.50
C LEU A 57 -10.58 5.19 2.48
N ASP A 58 -11.48 6.16 2.37
CA ASP A 58 -12.93 5.91 2.31
C ASP A 58 -13.29 4.97 1.14
N LEU A 59 -12.68 5.18 -0.03
CA LEU A 59 -12.86 4.30 -1.19
C LEU A 59 -12.34 2.89 -0.91
N LEU A 60 -11.15 2.76 -0.32
CA LEU A 60 -10.58 1.46 0.02
C LEU A 60 -11.38 0.71 1.09
N TYR A 61 -11.96 1.43 2.05
CA TYR A 61 -12.86 0.84 3.05
C TYR A 61 -14.18 0.38 2.44
N LYS A 62 -14.72 1.10 1.44
CA LYS A 62 -15.85 0.64 0.64
C LYS A 62 -15.51 -0.66 -0.09
N ASP A 63 -14.33 -0.74 -0.71
CA ASP A 63 -13.87 -1.95 -1.40
C ASP A 63 -13.68 -3.13 -0.42
N LEU A 64 -13.09 -2.89 0.74
CA LEU A 64 -12.95 -3.91 1.79
C LEU A 64 -14.32 -4.45 2.24
N ALA A 65 -15.33 -3.60 2.33
CA ALA A 65 -16.69 -4.01 2.68
C ALA A 65 -17.38 -4.80 1.56
N ALA A 66 -17.13 -4.45 0.29
CA ALA A 66 -17.77 -5.07 -0.87
C ALA A 66 -17.11 -6.39 -1.28
N TYR A 67 -15.78 -6.44 -1.31
CA TYR A 67 -14.98 -7.54 -1.84
C TYR A 67 -14.28 -8.36 -0.75
N GLY A 68 -14.39 -7.93 0.50
CA GLY A 68 -13.79 -8.63 1.64
C GLY A 68 -12.27 -8.54 1.65
N HIS A 69 -11.65 -9.59 2.17
CA HIS A 69 -10.20 -9.66 2.41
C HIS A 69 -9.40 -9.94 1.13
N ASP A 70 -9.46 -9.05 0.15
CA ASP A 70 -8.62 -9.09 -1.06
C ASP A 70 -7.18 -8.62 -0.75
N PRO A 71 -6.14 -9.29 -1.31
CA PRO A 71 -4.75 -8.92 -1.07
C PRO A 71 -4.46 -7.48 -1.51
N HIS A 72 -4.97 -7.05 -2.67
CA HIS A 72 -4.71 -5.72 -3.18
C HIS A 72 -5.34 -4.68 -2.25
N THR A 73 -6.58 -4.88 -1.81
CA THR A 73 -7.23 -3.99 -0.86
C THR A 73 -6.41 -3.84 0.43
N HIS A 74 -5.90 -4.94 1.00
CA HIS A 74 -5.02 -4.86 2.18
C HIS A 74 -3.71 -4.12 1.89
N TYR A 75 -3.07 -4.37 0.75
CA TYR A 75 -1.87 -3.64 0.36
C TYR A 75 -2.12 -2.13 0.27
N TYR A 76 -3.16 -1.73 -0.47
CA TYR A 76 -3.49 -0.31 -0.68
C TYR A 76 -3.93 0.38 0.60
N LEU A 77 -4.69 -0.28 1.47
CA LEU A 77 -4.99 0.24 2.81
C LEU A 77 -3.71 0.46 3.61
N GLY A 78 -2.80 -0.51 3.60
CA GLY A 78 -1.50 -0.46 4.25
C GLY A 78 -0.67 0.76 3.84
N VAL A 79 -0.38 0.89 2.53
CA VAL A 79 0.44 1.99 2.00
C VAL A 79 -0.24 3.35 2.13
N THR A 80 -1.57 3.42 2.00
CA THR A 80 -2.29 4.70 2.09
C THR A 80 -2.29 5.22 3.53
N HIS A 81 -2.46 4.33 4.52
CA HIS A 81 -2.31 4.69 5.93
C HIS A 81 -0.86 5.10 6.28
N GLU A 82 0.15 4.39 5.77
CA GLU A 82 1.57 4.77 5.96
C GLU A 82 1.86 6.15 5.37
N ALA A 83 1.45 6.38 4.12
CA ALA A 83 1.66 7.63 3.43
C ALA A 83 0.97 8.80 4.15
N TYR A 84 -0.25 8.60 4.67
CA TYR A 84 -0.90 9.59 5.54
C TYR A 84 -0.04 9.93 6.75
N ALA A 85 0.38 8.90 7.51
CA ALA A 85 1.20 9.08 8.71
C ALA A 85 2.51 9.82 8.38
N SER A 86 3.17 9.47 7.28
CA SER A 86 4.39 10.11 6.79
C SER A 86 4.20 11.60 6.50
N LYS A 87 3.05 11.98 5.91
CA LYS A 87 2.75 13.38 5.56
C LYS A 87 2.40 14.25 6.75
N VAL A 88 1.66 13.73 7.73
CA VAL A 88 1.24 14.53 8.91
C VAL A 88 2.29 14.53 10.02
N ARG A 89 3.19 13.54 10.05
CA ARG A 89 4.29 13.43 11.03
C ARG A 89 5.14 14.70 11.20
N PRO A 90 5.61 15.39 10.14
CA PRO A 90 6.43 16.59 10.31
C PRO A 90 5.72 17.73 11.05
N GLN A 91 4.38 17.74 11.02
CA GLN A 91 3.55 18.79 11.64
C GLN A 91 3.15 18.42 13.07
N LEU A 92 2.78 17.16 13.30
CA LEU A 92 2.20 16.71 14.57
C LEU A 92 3.21 15.99 15.49
N GLY A 93 4.31 15.49 14.92
CA GLY A 93 5.28 14.64 15.60
C GLY A 93 4.91 13.16 15.59
N VAL A 94 5.92 12.28 15.71
CA VAL A 94 5.73 10.81 15.62
C VAL A 94 4.80 10.27 16.70
N GLN A 95 4.86 10.82 17.91
CA GLN A 95 4.09 10.33 19.06
C GLN A 95 2.65 10.82 19.08
N HIS A 96 2.23 11.63 18.10
CA HIS A 96 0.86 12.13 18.04
C HIS A 96 -0.13 10.99 17.80
N ALA A 97 -1.29 11.02 18.48
CA ALA A 97 -2.29 9.96 18.44
C ALA A 97 -2.75 9.63 17.00
N GLU A 98 -2.92 10.65 16.16
CA GLU A 98 -3.29 10.48 14.76
C GLU A 98 -2.22 9.76 13.94
N VAL A 99 -0.94 10.13 14.10
CA VAL A 99 0.18 9.45 13.44
C VAL A 99 0.23 7.99 13.87
N GLN A 100 0.12 7.73 15.18
CA GLN A 100 0.13 6.39 15.74
C GLN A 100 -1.06 5.54 15.29
N TYR A 101 -2.24 6.15 15.16
CA TYR A 101 -3.45 5.49 14.63
C TYR A 101 -3.24 5.02 13.19
N HIS A 102 -2.82 5.92 12.30
CA HIS A 102 -2.57 5.58 10.90
C HIS A 102 -1.40 4.60 10.75
N ALA A 103 -0.30 4.77 11.48
CA ALA A 103 0.79 3.79 11.50
C ALA A 103 0.33 2.41 12.03
N GLY A 104 -0.59 2.39 12.98
CA GLY A 104 -1.21 1.17 13.49
C GLY A 104 -2.02 0.43 12.45
N LEU A 105 -2.83 1.15 11.69
CA LEU A 105 -3.61 0.58 10.58
C LEU A 105 -2.74 0.16 9.41
N ALA A 106 -1.68 0.92 9.11
CA ALA A 106 -0.68 0.55 8.11
C ALA A 106 -0.07 -0.82 8.44
N ALA A 107 0.45 -0.99 9.67
CA ALA A 107 0.99 -2.27 10.13
C ALA A 107 -0.06 -3.39 10.03
N LYS A 108 -1.28 -3.16 10.53
CA LYS A 108 -2.36 -4.17 10.49
C LYS A 108 -2.62 -4.69 9.07
N TYR A 109 -2.82 -3.80 8.09
CA TYR A 109 -3.18 -4.23 6.74
C TYR A 109 -1.99 -4.78 5.96
N LEU A 110 -0.79 -4.24 6.17
CA LEU A 110 0.42 -4.81 5.58
C LEU A 110 0.71 -6.21 6.14
N GLU A 111 0.47 -6.46 7.44
CA GLU A 111 0.59 -7.81 8.03
C GLU A 111 -0.42 -8.79 7.42
N LEU A 112 -1.68 -8.38 7.26
CA LEU A 112 -2.69 -9.19 6.56
C LEU A 112 -2.30 -9.49 5.11
N ARG A 113 -1.69 -8.52 4.42
CA ARG A 113 -1.15 -8.73 3.08
C ARG A 113 0.02 -9.70 3.08
N ALA A 114 0.94 -9.59 4.04
CA ALA A 114 2.18 -10.38 4.08
C ALA A 114 1.94 -11.85 4.49
N THR A 115 0.91 -12.11 5.31
CA THR A 115 0.71 -13.41 5.96
C THR A 115 -0.42 -14.25 5.38
N ALA A 116 -1.41 -13.65 4.71
CA ALA A 116 -2.50 -14.43 4.16
C ALA A 116 -2.12 -15.10 2.84
N HIS A 117 -2.72 -16.27 2.59
CA HIS A 117 -2.54 -17.03 1.37
C HIS A 117 -3.66 -16.70 0.38
N TYR A 118 -3.30 -16.10 -0.75
CA TYR A 118 -4.25 -15.76 -1.80
C TYR A 118 -4.04 -16.63 -3.05
N LYS A 119 -5.13 -17.02 -3.70
CA LYS A 119 -5.12 -18.00 -4.80
C LYS A 119 -4.42 -17.47 -6.06
N ASP A 120 -4.57 -16.17 -6.31
CA ASP A 120 -4.07 -15.46 -7.51
C ASP A 120 -3.00 -14.41 -7.14
N GLU A 121 -2.22 -14.69 -6.08
CA GLU A 121 -1.22 -13.75 -5.60
C GLU A 121 -0.02 -13.66 -6.54
N PHE A 122 0.52 -12.44 -6.72
CA PHE A 122 1.88 -12.22 -7.24
C PHE A 122 2.87 -12.35 -6.08
N PRO A 123 3.52 -13.51 -5.87
CA PRO A 123 4.37 -13.74 -4.71
C PRO A 123 5.63 -12.87 -4.79
N ASP A 124 6.08 -12.57 -6.01
CA ASP A 124 7.31 -11.81 -6.29
C ASP A 124 7.31 -10.40 -5.71
N GLN A 125 6.15 -9.86 -5.33
CA GLN A 125 6.03 -8.51 -4.75
C GLN A 125 5.89 -8.52 -3.22
N ARG A 126 5.86 -9.70 -2.58
CA ARG A 126 5.64 -9.81 -1.14
C ARG A 126 6.79 -9.20 -0.32
N TRP A 127 8.02 -9.20 -0.85
CA TRP A 127 9.16 -8.53 -0.20
C TRP A 127 8.90 -7.04 0.04
N ALA A 128 8.20 -6.34 -0.87
CA ALA A 128 7.94 -4.91 -0.72
C ALA A 128 7.04 -4.61 0.48
N VAL A 129 6.10 -5.51 0.78
CA VAL A 129 5.23 -5.44 1.95
C VAL A 129 6.03 -5.67 3.24
N MET A 130 6.94 -6.64 3.24
CA MET A 130 7.84 -6.92 4.35
C MET A 130 8.78 -5.73 4.63
N LEU A 131 9.33 -5.11 3.57
CA LEU A 131 10.12 -3.89 3.67
C LEU A 131 9.33 -2.77 4.35
N GLN A 132 8.11 -2.50 3.88
CA GLN A 132 7.25 -1.45 4.43
C GLN A 132 6.88 -1.72 5.90
N LEU A 133 6.60 -2.96 6.27
CA LEU A 133 6.38 -3.34 7.68
C LEU A 133 7.60 -3.02 8.54
N GLY A 134 8.79 -3.40 8.06
CA GLY A 134 10.06 -3.06 8.68
C GLY A 134 10.23 -1.55 8.92
N ILE A 135 9.94 -0.75 7.89
CA ILE A 135 10.00 0.72 7.96
C ILE A 135 8.99 1.28 8.95
N VAL A 136 7.76 0.76 8.98
CA VAL A 136 6.71 1.20 9.92
C VAL A 136 7.15 0.94 11.36
N HIS A 137 7.70 -0.23 11.65
CA HIS A 137 8.23 -0.61 12.98
C HIS A 137 9.58 0.05 13.32
N THR A 138 10.30 0.60 12.36
CA THR A 138 11.49 1.40 12.65
C THR A 138 11.12 2.86 12.93
N THR A 139 10.14 3.39 12.20
CA THR A 139 9.88 4.83 12.11
C THR A 139 8.80 5.30 13.08
N TYR A 140 7.66 4.59 13.14
CA TYR A 140 6.47 5.05 13.86
C TYR A 140 6.26 4.30 15.16
N LYS A 141 6.56 3.00 15.17
CA LYS A 141 6.43 2.13 16.34
C LYS A 141 7.80 1.54 16.64
N PRO A 142 8.71 2.22 17.38
CA PRO A 142 10.12 1.83 17.54
C PRO A 142 10.27 0.49 18.29
N ASP A 143 9.88 -0.57 17.62
CA ASP A 143 9.84 -1.96 18.03
C ASP A 143 10.90 -2.65 17.19
N TYR A 144 12.12 -2.57 17.72
CA TYR A 144 13.29 -3.10 17.06
C TYR A 144 13.15 -4.59 16.70
N GLN A 145 12.50 -5.38 17.55
CA GLN A 145 12.33 -6.80 17.31
C GLN A 145 11.42 -7.06 16.10
N ARG A 146 10.28 -6.37 16.02
CA ARG A 146 9.38 -6.50 14.87
C ARG A 146 9.98 -5.91 13.60
N ALA A 147 10.70 -4.80 13.70
CA ALA A 147 11.40 -4.21 12.55
C ALA A 147 12.41 -5.20 11.96
N VAL A 148 13.31 -5.76 12.78
CA VAL A 148 14.29 -6.75 12.35
C VAL A 148 13.62 -8.00 11.79
N HIS A 149 12.57 -8.52 12.43
CA HIS A 149 11.84 -9.67 11.94
C HIS A 149 11.37 -9.50 10.49
N TRP A 150 10.66 -8.41 10.20
CA TRP A 150 10.14 -8.16 8.86
C TRP A 150 11.24 -7.87 7.83
N LEU A 151 12.28 -7.13 8.22
CA LEU A 151 13.39 -6.79 7.33
C LEU A 151 14.29 -7.99 7.02
N SER A 152 14.52 -8.88 7.98
CA SER A 152 15.20 -10.16 7.74
C SER A 152 14.38 -11.04 6.81
N MET A 153 13.06 -11.15 7.02
CA MET A 153 12.18 -11.88 6.08
C MET A 153 12.21 -11.28 4.67
N CYS A 154 12.21 -9.95 4.54
CA CYS A 154 12.34 -9.26 3.25
C CYS A 154 13.60 -9.69 2.50
N ARG A 155 14.75 -9.61 3.17
CA ARG A 155 16.06 -9.98 2.63
C ARG A 155 16.10 -11.45 2.25
N ASP A 156 15.65 -12.33 3.13
CA ASP A 156 15.70 -13.78 2.90
C ASP A 156 14.75 -14.20 1.75
N TYR A 157 13.63 -13.48 1.60
CA TYR A 157 12.65 -13.73 0.53
C TYR A 157 13.16 -13.27 -0.84
N ASN A 158 13.82 -12.11 -0.92
CA ASN A 158 14.40 -11.59 -2.17
C ASN A 158 15.82 -11.05 -1.94
N PRO A 159 16.85 -11.91 -1.91
CA PRO A 159 18.23 -11.51 -1.60
C PRO A 159 18.86 -10.54 -2.62
N GLN A 160 18.30 -10.43 -3.83
CA GLN A 160 18.78 -9.52 -4.85
C GLN A 160 18.32 -8.07 -4.60
N GLN A 161 17.34 -7.87 -3.73
CA GLN A 161 16.78 -6.56 -3.41
C GLN A 161 17.54 -5.92 -2.24
N LEU A 162 18.58 -5.15 -2.58
CA LEU A 162 19.49 -4.53 -1.61
C LEU A 162 18.79 -3.62 -0.59
N GLU A 163 17.64 -3.07 -0.94
CA GLU A 163 16.83 -2.21 -0.07
C GLU A 163 16.41 -2.91 1.22
N CYS A 164 16.15 -4.22 1.19
CA CYS A 164 15.84 -4.99 2.40
C CYS A 164 17.05 -4.99 3.37
N SER A 165 18.25 -5.29 2.87
CA SER A 165 19.47 -5.36 3.67
C SER A 165 19.90 -3.98 4.19
N LEU A 166 19.81 -2.94 3.35
CA LEU A 166 20.11 -1.57 3.75
C LEU A 166 19.16 -1.08 4.85
N ALA A 167 17.86 -1.36 4.73
CA ALA A 167 16.89 -1.02 5.76
C ALA A 167 17.15 -1.80 7.06
N LEU A 168 17.52 -3.09 6.98
CA LEU A 168 17.90 -3.91 8.14
C LEU A 168 19.14 -3.34 8.85
N CYS A 169 20.16 -2.97 8.08
CA CYS A 169 21.35 -2.31 8.60
C CYS A 169 21.00 -0.99 9.31
N GLN A 170 20.15 -0.16 8.72
CA GLN A 170 19.69 1.09 9.35
C GLN A 170 18.93 0.83 10.66
N ALA A 171 18.09 -0.21 10.71
CA ALA A 171 17.39 -0.60 11.95
C ALA A 171 18.38 -1.02 13.05
N HIS A 172 19.44 -1.74 12.71
CA HIS A 172 20.52 -2.09 13.64
C HIS A 172 21.27 -0.85 14.15
N VAL A 173 21.62 0.09 13.27
CA VAL A 173 22.27 1.36 13.66
C VAL A 173 21.38 2.17 14.60
N ASN A 174 20.09 2.31 14.28
CA ASN A 174 19.13 3.05 15.11
C ASN A 174 18.98 2.45 16.52
N ALA A 175 19.16 1.14 16.67
CA ALA A 175 19.13 0.43 17.94
C ALA A 175 20.51 0.32 18.63
N ASN A 176 21.53 1.01 18.12
CA ASN A 176 22.91 0.95 18.60
C ASN A 176 23.49 -0.48 18.61
N GLN A 177 23.12 -1.31 17.63
CA GLN A 177 23.57 -2.69 17.44
C GLN A 177 24.63 -2.73 16.32
N LEU A 178 25.73 -2.00 16.49
CA LEU A 178 26.72 -1.76 15.43
C LEU A 178 27.35 -3.05 14.88
N ASP A 179 27.60 -4.05 15.72
CA ASP A 179 28.15 -5.34 15.28
C ASP A 179 27.21 -6.06 14.29
N LYS A 180 25.89 -5.97 14.52
CA LYS A 180 24.89 -6.55 13.62
C LYS A 180 24.76 -5.75 12.33
N ALA A 181 24.86 -4.42 12.41
CA ALA A 181 24.87 -3.57 11.23
C ALA A 181 26.09 -3.88 10.32
N LEU A 182 27.28 -4.05 10.92
CA LEU A 182 28.49 -4.42 10.19
C LEU A 182 28.39 -5.82 9.57
N ALA A 183 27.83 -6.79 10.31
CA ALA A 183 27.60 -8.12 9.78
C ALA A 183 26.68 -8.10 8.55
N GLU A 184 25.63 -7.27 8.56
CA GLU A 184 24.70 -7.12 7.44
C GLU A 184 25.40 -6.53 6.19
N LEU A 185 26.29 -5.54 6.37
CA LEU A 185 27.05 -4.95 5.25
C LEU A 185 27.99 -5.93 4.56
N HIS A 186 28.43 -7.01 5.22
CA HIS A 186 29.23 -8.05 4.60
C HIS A 186 28.41 -9.08 3.80
N THR A 187 27.08 -9.01 3.88
CA THR A 187 26.17 -9.88 3.12
C THR A 187 25.63 -9.23 1.84
N VAL A 188 25.84 -7.92 1.69
CA VAL A 188 25.52 -7.10 0.51
C VAL A 188 26.70 -7.09 -0.45
#